data_AF-A0A7V0W7X4-F1
#
_entry.id   AF-A0A7V0W7X4-F1
#
_cell.length_a   1.000
_cell.length_b   1.000
_cell.length_c   1.000
_cell.angle_alpha   90.00
_cell.angle_beta   90.00
_cell.angle_gamma   90.00
#
_symmetry.space_group_name_H-M   'P 1'
#
loop_
_entity.id
_entity.type
_entity.pdbx_description
1 polymer ?
#
loop_
_entity_poly.entity_id
_entity_poly.type
_entity_poly.pdbx_seq_one_letter_code
_entity_poly.pdbx_strand_id
1 'polypeptide(L)'
;MARERKRARKKSEEKPKCGLCGKSRKLTKTECCGQWICDDEDKYVLFSYARNSCYRNHRRYTLCGYHHAEEHPGHWKDCPICRNDFETELYVYYGTNEYNFEKLENPPSYLPTRCSKCGEIISLGYDSYTRAGDEYWCEVCSQKEMEALYLRTKH
;
A
#
# COMPACT_ATOMS: atom_id res chain seq x y z
N MET A 1 -19.62 -54.78 27.86
CA MET A 1 -19.26 -53.34 27.94
C MET A 1 -18.14 -53.06 26.94
N ALA A 2 -18.45 -52.88 25.66
CA ALA A 2 -17.45 -52.57 24.63
C ALA A 2 -17.28 -51.04 24.53
N ARG A 3 -16.11 -50.51 24.90
CA ARG A 3 -15.75 -49.10 24.72
C ARG A 3 -15.30 -48.89 23.27
N GLU A 4 -16.18 -48.36 22.43
CA GLU A 4 -15.81 -47.86 21.11
C GLU A 4 -14.90 -46.63 21.24
N ARG A 5 -13.67 -46.75 20.74
CA ARG A 5 -12.73 -45.64 20.60
C ARG A 5 -13.16 -44.75 19.45
N LYS A 6 -13.75 -43.58 19.74
CA LYS A 6 -13.98 -42.52 18.74
C LYS A 6 -12.63 -42.05 18.18
N ARG A 7 -12.32 -42.39 16.93
CA ARG A 7 -11.22 -41.78 16.16
C ARG A 7 -11.56 -40.31 15.90
N ALA A 8 -10.82 -39.40 16.50
CA ALA A 8 -10.90 -37.98 16.17
C ALA A 8 -10.52 -37.79 14.68
N ARG A 9 -11.45 -37.25 13.89
CA ARG A 9 -11.15 -36.79 12.52
C ARG A 9 -10.11 -35.66 12.63
N LYS A 10 -8.88 -35.89 12.16
CA LYS A 10 -7.93 -34.80 11.88
C LYS A 10 -8.64 -33.80 10.95
N LYS A 11 -8.88 -32.57 11.41
CA LYS A 11 -9.22 -31.46 10.52
C LYS A 11 -8.14 -31.42 9.45
N SER A 12 -8.49 -31.56 8.18
CA SER A 12 -7.57 -31.28 7.09
C SER A 12 -7.14 -29.82 7.24
N GLU A 13 -5.87 -29.58 7.50
CA GLU A 13 -5.32 -28.22 7.45
C GLU A 13 -5.60 -27.69 6.04
N GLU A 14 -6.43 -26.64 5.96
CA GLU A 14 -6.70 -25.99 4.69
C GLU A 14 -5.38 -25.48 4.14
N LYS A 15 -5.13 -25.78 2.86
CA LYS A 15 -3.91 -25.31 2.19
C LYS A 15 -3.84 -23.78 2.28
N PRO A 16 -2.66 -23.21 2.56
CA PRO A 16 -2.51 -21.76 2.68
C PRO A 16 -2.95 -21.07 1.39
N LYS A 17 -3.55 -19.88 1.55
CA LYS A 17 -3.99 -18.98 0.49
C LYS A 17 -3.46 -17.58 0.78
N CYS A 18 -3.21 -16.80 -0.27
CA CYS A 18 -2.91 -15.39 -0.16
C CYS A 18 -4.11 -14.68 0.49
N GLY A 19 -3.90 -13.98 1.60
CA GLY A 19 -4.99 -13.28 2.28
C GLY A 19 -5.50 -12.03 1.55
N LEU A 20 -4.80 -11.54 0.52
CA LEU A 20 -5.24 -10.39 -0.28
C LEU A 20 -6.03 -10.80 -1.53
N CYS A 21 -5.54 -11.79 -2.30
CA CYS A 21 -6.18 -12.18 -3.58
C CYS A 21 -6.73 -13.61 -3.61
N GLY A 22 -6.58 -14.39 -2.53
CA GLY A 22 -7.11 -15.76 -2.42
C GLY A 22 -6.38 -16.85 -3.21
N LYS A 23 -5.36 -16.51 -4.02
CA LYS A 23 -4.55 -17.50 -4.77
C LYS A 23 -3.83 -18.45 -3.82
N SER A 24 -3.65 -19.70 -4.23
CA SER A 24 -3.07 -20.78 -3.41
C SER A 24 -1.72 -21.30 -3.90
N ARG A 25 -1.17 -20.72 -4.97
CA ARG A 25 0.10 -21.12 -5.59
C ARG A 25 1.15 -20.03 -5.42
N LYS A 26 2.42 -20.43 -5.27
CA LYS A 26 3.58 -19.55 -5.07
C LYS A 26 3.29 -18.52 -3.98
N LEU A 27 3.30 -18.98 -2.74
CA LEU A 27 3.03 -18.16 -1.56
C LEU A 27 4.28 -18.05 -0.70
N THR A 28 4.45 -16.90 -0.07
CA THR A 28 5.43 -16.64 0.98
C THR A 28 4.71 -16.02 2.19
N LYS A 29 5.44 -15.77 3.28
CA LYS A 29 4.95 -15.01 4.43
C LYS A 29 5.52 -13.61 4.43
N THR A 30 4.71 -12.62 4.81
CA THR A 30 5.20 -11.27 5.03
C THR A 30 6.10 -11.22 6.27
N GLU A 31 7.18 -10.45 6.18
CA GLU A 31 8.11 -10.24 7.31
C GLU A 31 7.46 -9.36 8.39
N CYS A 32 6.66 -8.37 7.97
CA CYS A 32 6.04 -7.39 8.86
C CYS A 32 4.90 -7.94 9.74
N CYS A 33 4.07 -8.86 9.23
CA CYS A 33 2.85 -9.32 9.93
C CYS A 33 2.59 -10.84 9.83
N GLY A 34 3.51 -11.61 9.23
CA GLY A 34 3.45 -13.07 9.19
C GLY A 34 2.32 -13.66 8.35
N GLN A 35 1.64 -12.87 7.52
CA GLN A 35 0.49 -13.29 6.72
C GLN A 35 0.92 -14.00 5.43
N TRP A 36 0.15 -15.00 5.01
CA TRP A 36 0.36 -15.66 3.72
C TRP A 36 0.00 -14.72 2.57
N ILE A 37 0.93 -14.55 1.63
CA ILE A 37 0.82 -13.63 0.51
C ILE A 37 1.45 -14.23 -0.75
N CYS A 38 1.07 -13.75 -1.93
CA CYS A 38 1.70 -14.19 -3.19
C CYS A 38 3.18 -13.86 -3.20
N ASP A 39 4.01 -14.80 -3.63
CA ASP A 39 5.43 -14.61 -3.93
C ASP A 39 5.56 -14.22 -5.42
N ASP A 40 5.41 -12.93 -5.70
CA ASP A 40 5.30 -12.38 -7.05
C ASP A 40 6.02 -11.05 -7.27
N GLU A 41 6.88 -10.63 -6.33
CA GLU A 41 7.66 -9.39 -6.45
C GLU A 41 8.67 -9.47 -7.61
N ASP A 42 9.20 -10.67 -7.89
CA ASP A 42 10.13 -10.96 -8.99
C ASP A 42 9.55 -10.69 -10.39
N LYS A 43 8.22 -10.63 -10.50
CA LYS A 43 7.52 -10.40 -11.78
C LYS A 43 7.24 -8.93 -12.05
N TYR A 44 7.56 -8.05 -11.11
CA TYR A 44 7.32 -6.62 -11.29
C TYR A 44 8.34 -6.02 -12.27
N VAL A 45 7.82 -5.40 -13.34
CA VAL A 45 8.65 -4.66 -14.29
C VAL A 45 8.76 -3.21 -13.83
N LEU A 46 9.99 -2.70 -13.68
CA LEU A 46 10.24 -1.32 -13.28
C LEU A 46 9.56 -0.34 -14.26
N PHE A 47 8.97 0.74 -13.74
CA PHE A 47 8.18 1.73 -14.49
C PHE A 47 6.90 1.22 -15.16
N SER A 48 6.45 -0.01 -14.88
CA SER A 48 5.16 -0.51 -15.37
C SER A 48 3.95 0.00 -14.58
N TYR A 49 4.17 0.50 -13.37
CA TYR A 49 3.11 0.88 -12.41
C TYR A 49 2.08 -0.22 -12.14
N ALA A 50 2.41 -1.48 -12.45
CA ALA A 50 1.49 -2.59 -12.33
C ALA A 50 1.14 -2.88 -10.86
N ARG A 51 -0.16 -3.02 -10.58
CA ARG A 51 -0.70 -3.37 -9.25
C ARG A 51 -0.89 -4.89 -9.08
N ASN A 52 -0.20 -5.69 -9.87
CA ASN A 52 -0.40 -7.14 -9.96
C ASN A 52 0.44 -7.97 -8.97
N SER A 53 1.28 -7.32 -8.14
CA SER A 53 2.09 -7.99 -7.12
C SER A 53 1.56 -7.73 -5.71
N CYS A 54 1.01 -8.76 -5.07
CA CYS A 54 0.45 -8.61 -3.72
C CYS A 54 1.55 -8.27 -2.71
N TYR A 55 2.69 -8.98 -2.74
CA TYR A 55 3.77 -8.77 -1.77
C TYR A 55 4.33 -7.36 -1.87
N ARG A 56 4.72 -6.95 -3.09
CA ARG A 56 5.30 -5.63 -3.33
C ARG A 56 4.34 -4.52 -2.94
N ASN A 57 3.05 -4.65 -3.29
CA ASN A 57 2.07 -3.62 -2.95
C ASN A 57 1.80 -3.56 -1.44
N HIS A 58 1.74 -4.70 -0.76
CA HIS A 58 1.64 -4.72 0.69
C HIS A 58 2.86 -4.02 1.34
N ARG A 59 4.07 -4.37 0.90
CA ARG A 59 5.30 -3.77 1.41
C ARG A 59 5.39 -2.26 1.15
N ARG A 60 5.00 -1.79 -0.03
CA ARG A 60 5.17 -0.38 -0.45
C ARG A 60 4.01 0.54 -0.12
N TYR A 61 2.78 0.05 -0.08
CA TYR A 61 1.57 0.87 -0.02
C TYR A 61 0.76 0.62 1.26
N THR A 62 1.37 0.11 2.32
CA THR A 62 0.69 -0.01 3.62
C THR A 62 1.54 0.56 4.74
N LEU A 63 0.88 1.06 5.79
CA LEU A 63 1.57 1.50 7.00
C LEU A 63 2.30 0.34 7.68
N CYS A 64 1.73 -0.87 7.66
CA CYS A 64 2.39 -2.07 8.17
C CYS A 64 3.71 -2.38 7.45
N GLY A 65 3.70 -2.32 6.12
CA GLY A 65 4.90 -2.52 5.29
C GLY A 65 5.96 -1.46 5.53
N TYR A 66 5.56 -0.18 5.54
CA TYR A 66 6.45 0.96 5.81
C TYR A 66 7.06 0.90 7.22
N HIS A 67 6.23 0.70 8.24
CA HIS A 67 6.63 0.61 9.65
C HIS A 67 7.72 -0.44 9.88
N HIS A 68 7.58 -1.61 9.23
CA HIS A 68 8.59 -2.66 9.31
C HIS A 68 9.85 -2.30 8.51
N ALA A 69 9.72 -1.73 7.31
CA ALA A 69 10.86 -1.40 6.46
C ALA A 69 11.78 -0.33 7.07
N GLU A 70 11.21 0.63 7.79
CA GLU A 70 11.95 1.66 8.53
C GLU A 70 12.26 1.26 9.99
N GLU A 71 11.96 0.02 10.37
CA GLU A 71 12.26 -0.56 11.69
C GLU A 71 11.72 0.25 12.89
N HIS A 72 10.52 0.82 12.73
CA HIS A 72 9.89 1.60 13.79
C HIS A 72 9.50 0.72 15.00
N PRO A 73 9.66 1.22 16.24
CA PRO A 73 9.25 0.47 17.42
C PRO A 73 7.73 0.39 17.57
N GLY A 74 7.25 -0.67 18.23
CA GLY A 74 5.83 -0.83 18.55
C GLY A 74 4.97 -1.25 17.37
N HIS A 75 3.67 -0.95 17.45
CA HIS A 75 2.69 -1.30 16.43
C HIS A 75 2.40 -0.12 15.50
N TRP A 76 2.29 -0.37 14.20
CA TRP A 76 2.11 0.68 13.19
C TRP A 76 0.86 1.56 13.39
N LYS A 77 -0.20 1.00 13.99
CA LYS A 77 -1.45 1.76 14.28
C LYS A 77 -1.25 2.89 15.28
N ASP A 78 -0.32 2.71 16.21
CA ASP A 78 -0.04 3.64 17.30
C ASP A 78 1.30 4.36 17.10
N CYS A 79 1.93 4.21 15.93
CA CYS A 79 3.25 4.73 15.64
C CYS A 79 3.17 6.22 15.24
N PRO A 80 3.68 7.16 16.07
CA PRO A 80 3.62 8.58 15.75
C PRO A 80 4.50 8.93 14.54
N ILE A 81 5.56 8.16 14.29
CA ILE A 81 6.45 8.36 13.14
C ILE A 81 5.66 8.08 11.84
N CYS A 82 5.02 6.90 11.75
CA CYS A 82 4.14 6.57 10.63
C CYS A 82 2.99 7.57 10.43
N ARG A 83 2.48 8.19 11.50
CA ARG A 83 1.46 9.24 11.38
C ARG A 83 1.99 10.53 10.77
N ASN A 84 3.23 10.91 11.08
CA ASN A 84 3.79 12.22 10.78
C ASN A 84 4.57 12.25 9.45
N ASP A 85 5.05 11.12 8.94
CA ASP A 85 5.84 11.08 7.71
C ASP A 85 5.03 11.26 6.42
N PHE A 86 3.71 11.19 6.52
CA PHE A 86 2.80 11.30 5.38
C PHE A 86 1.77 12.40 5.56
N GLU A 87 1.39 13.00 4.44
CA GLU A 87 0.15 13.78 4.36
C GLU A 87 -1.03 12.97 4.89
N THR A 88 -1.99 13.65 5.52
CA THR A 88 -3.13 12.96 6.16
C THR A 88 -3.90 12.10 5.16
N GLU A 89 -4.07 12.54 3.91
CA GLU A 89 -4.69 11.73 2.85
C GLU A 89 -3.91 10.44 2.55
N LEU A 90 -2.58 10.52 2.44
CA LEU A 90 -1.71 9.36 2.19
C LEU A 90 -1.65 8.41 3.39
N TYR A 91 -1.57 8.95 4.61
CA TYR A 91 -1.65 8.17 5.84
C TYR A 91 -2.93 7.34 5.89
N VAL A 92 -4.07 7.97 5.59
CA VAL A 92 -5.37 7.28 5.54
C VAL A 92 -5.38 6.23 4.43
N TYR A 93 -4.90 6.56 3.23
CA TYR A 93 -4.81 5.60 2.13
C TYR A 93 -3.97 4.36 2.52
N TYR A 94 -2.75 4.56 3.01
CA TYR A 94 -1.86 3.46 3.40
C TYR A 94 -2.41 2.64 4.58
N GLY A 95 -3.21 3.25 5.47
CA GLY A 95 -3.85 2.53 6.57
C GLY A 95 -5.13 1.77 6.19
N THR A 96 -5.75 2.04 5.04
CA THR A 96 -7.11 1.56 4.75
C THR A 96 -7.32 0.90 3.38
N ASN A 97 -6.35 0.99 2.47
CA ASN A 97 -6.47 0.44 1.12
C ASN A 97 -6.56 -1.10 1.08
N GLU A 98 -6.72 -1.64 -0.12
CA GLU A 98 -6.92 -3.07 -0.40
C GLU A 98 -5.71 -3.97 -0.14
N TYR A 99 -4.52 -3.41 0.07
CA TYR A 99 -3.30 -4.18 0.34
C TYR A 99 -3.09 -4.46 1.83
N ASN A 100 -3.97 -3.95 2.68
CA ASN A 100 -3.94 -4.15 4.12
C ASN A 100 -4.64 -5.46 4.54
N PHE A 101 -3.94 -6.29 5.31
CA PHE A 101 -4.57 -7.43 6.01
C PHE A 101 -5.39 -6.97 7.23
N GLU A 102 -4.95 -5.89 7.85
CA GLU A 102 -5.63 -5.21 8.95
C GLU A 102 -5.72 -3.73 8.61
N LYS A 103 -6.91 -3.13 8.77
CA LYS A 103 -7.15 -1.73 8.43
C LYS A 103 -7.15 -0.85 9.68
N LEU A 104 -6.80 0.42 9.47
CA LEU A 104 -6.96 1.48 10.45
C LEU A 104 -8.47 1.73 10.67
N GLU A 105 -8.93 1.60 11.91
CA GLU A 105 -10.37 1.60 12.22
C GLU A 105 -10.99 2.99 12.22
N ASN A 106 -10.26 3.98 12.74
CA ASN A 106 -10.71 5.36 12.87
C ASN A 106 -9.74 6.31 12.14
N PRO A 107 -9.67 6.26 10.81
CA PRO A 107 -8.81 7.16 10.05
C PRO A 107 -9.22 8.63 10.27
N PRO A 108 -8.26 9.56 10.41
CA PRO A 108 -8.56 10.98 10.50
C PRO A 108 -9.24 11.48 9.22
N SER A 109 -10.12 12.46 9.35
CA SER A 109 -10.65 13.18 8.18
C SER A 109 -9.59 14.14 7.62
N TYR A 110 -9.70 14.44 6.33
CA TYR A 110 -8.83 15.36 5.62
C TYR A 110 -9.61 16.15 4.57
N LEU A 111 -9.08 17.31 4.19
CA LEU A 111 -9.56 18.03 3.02
C LEU A 111 -8.91 17.41 1.77
N PRO A 112 -9.66 17.20 0.67
CA PRO A 112 -9.09 16.66 -0.55
C PRO A 112 -7.95 17.53 -1.06
N THR A 113 -6.86 16.88 -1.48
CA THR A 113 -5.76 17.58 -2.14
C THR A 113 -6.23 18.17 -3.48
N ARG A 114 -5.81 19.40 -3.78
CA ARG A 114 -6.16 20.08 -5.03
C ARG A 114 -4.91 20.52 -5.78
N CYS A 115 -4.99 20.47 -7.11
CA CYS A 115 -3.97 20.99 -7.99
C CYS A 115 -3.80 22.50 -7.77
N SER A 116 -2.61 22.96 -7.39
CA SER A 116 -2.32 24.38 -7.17
C SER A 116 -2.46 25.24 -8.45
N LYS A 117 -2.47 24.60 -9.64
CA LYS A 117 -2.54 25.30 -10.94
C LYS A 117 -3.97 25.40 -11.50
N CYS A 118 -4.77 24.35 -11.39
CA CYS A 118 -6.12 24.29 -11.99
C CYS A 118 -7.25 24.05 -10.99
N GLY A 119 -6.96 23.77 -9.71
CA GLY A 119 -7.96 23.55 -8.66
C GLY A 119 -8.65 22.17 -8.68
N GLU A 120 -8.33 21.31 -9.65
CA GLU A 120 -8.84 19.94 -9.75
C GLU A 120 -8.46 19.12 -8.50
N ILE A 121 -9.36 18.23 -8.07
CA ILE A 121 -9.08 17.32 -6.94
C ILE A 121 -8.12 16.24 -7.42
N ILE A 122 -7.07 15.99 -6.63
CA ILE A 122 -6.08 14.94 -6.87
C ILE A 122 -6.26 13.90 -5.77
N SER A 123 -6.44 12.63 -6.13
CA SER A 123 -6.37 11.54 -5.16
C SER A 123 -4.93 11.07 -5.00
N LEU A 124 -4.28 11.44 -3.90
CA LEU A 124 -2.84 11.19 -3.71
C LEU A 124 -2.47 9.69 -3.67
N GLY A 125 -3.41 8.82 -3.33
CA GLY A 125 -3.20 7.37 -3.32
C GLY A 125 -3.32 6.69 -4.69
N TYR A 126 -3.95 7.35 -5.67
CA TYR A 126 -4.36 6.72 -6.92
C TYR A 126 -3.89 7.44 -8.19
N ASP A 127 -3.89 8.77 -8.17
CA ASP A 127 -3.61 9.61 -9.33
C ASP A 127 -2.11 9.91 -9.47
N SER A 128 -1.71 10.21 -10.71
CA SER A 128 -0.38 10.75 -11.00
C SER A 128 -0.33 12.23 -10.65
N TYR A 129 0.68 12.63 -9.89
CA TYR A 129 0.91 14.03 -9.53
C TYR A 129 2.40 14.33 -9.36
N THR A 130 2.73 15.62 -9.40
CA THR A 130 4.04 16.15 -9.01
C THR A 130 3.88 16.96 -7.73
N ARG A 131 4.83 16.80 -6.81
CA ARG A 131 4.97 17.69 -5.65
C ARG A 131 6.14 18.64 -5.89
N ALA A 132 5.88 19.95 -5.81
CA ALA A 132 6.86 21.01 -5.96
C ALA A 132 6.86 21.88 -4.70
N GLY A 133 7.75 21.59 -3.75
CA GLY A 133 7.66 22.16 -2.40
C GLY A 133 6.35 21.72 -1.73
N ASP A 134 5.54 22.69 -1.30
CA ASP A 134 4.22 22.47 -0.70
C ASP A 134 3.08 22.44 -1.73
N GLU A 135 3.38 22.61 -3.02
CA GLU A 135 2.37 22.55 -4.08
C GLU A 135 2.20 21.15 -4.66
N TYR A 136 0.94 20.82 -4.99
CA TYR A 136 0.57 19.61 -5.72
C TYR A 136 0.10 19.98 -7.11
N TRP A 137 0.65 19.37 -8.15
CA TRP A 137 0.25 19.58 -9.53
C TRP A 137 -0.28 18.27 -10.12
N CYS A 138 -1.47 18.30 -10.73
CA CYS A 138 -1.99 17.14 -11.45
C CYS A 138 -1.07 16.79 -12.63
N GLU A 139 -1.18 15.56 -13.16
CA GLU A 139 -0.38 15.09 -14.29
C GLU A 139 -0.36 16.07 -15.47
N VAL A 140 -1.52 16.59 -15.87
CA VAL A 140 -1.66 17.53 -16.99
C VAL A 140 -0.90 18.84 -16.75
N CYS A 141 -1.02 19.42 -15.54
CA CYS A 141 -0.31 20.66 -15.21
C CYS A 141 1.19 20.42 -15.05
N SER A 142 1.57 19.28 -14.49
CA SER A 142 2.97 18.86 -14.35
C SER A 142 3.64 18.77 -15.71
N GLN A 143 3.01 18.09 -16.67
CA GLN A 143 3.53 17.94 -18.02
C GLN A 143 3.75 19.30 -18.69
N LYS A 144 2.76 20.20 -18.62
CA LYS A 144 2.86 21.56 -19.19
C LYS A 144 4.03 22.34 -18.62
N GLU A 145 4.29 22.24 -17.31
CA GLU A 145 5.42 22.95 -16.70
C GLU A 145 6.76 22.34 -17.07
N MET A 146 6.86 21.01 -17.15
CA MET A 146 8.09 20.35 -17.60
C MET A 146 8.41 20.70 -19.06
N GLU A 147 7.41 20.75 -19.94
CA GLU A 147 7.55 21.20 -21.33
C GLU A 147 8.01 22.67 -21.39
N ALA A 148 7.42 23.55 -20.59
CA ALA A 148 7.81 24.96 -20.54
C ALA A 148 9.27 25.15 -20.05
N LEU A 149 9.70 24.39 -19.04
CA LEU A 149 11.09 24.41 -18.54
C LEU A 149 12.08 23.90 -19.58
N TYR A 150 11.76 22.83 -20.29
CA TYR A 150 12.58 22.29 -21.36
C TYR A 150 12.78 23.31 -22.49
N LEU A 151 11.72 24.03 -22.89
CA LEU A 151 11.81 25.07 -23.91
C LEU A 151 12.66 26.25 -23.45
N ARG A 152 12.57 26.66 -22.18
CA ARG A 152 13.37 27.76 -21.61
C ARG A 152 14.86 27.47 -21.52
N THR A 153 15.23 26.20 -21.31
CA THR A 153 16.63 25.77 -21.13
C THR A 153 17.37 25.47 -22.44
N LYS A 154 16.65 25.45 -23.57
CA LYS A 154 17.22 25.29 -24.91
C LYS A 154 17.62 26.61 -25.59
N HIS A 155 17.29 27.75 -24.98
CA HIS A 155 17.67 29.09 -25.41
C HIS A 155 18.71 29.68 -24.45
#